data_AF-A0A8C0FCZ8-F1
#
_entry.id   AF-A0A8C0FCZ8-F1
#
_cell.length_a   1.000
_cell.length_b   1.000
_cell.length_c   1.000
_cell.angle_alpha   90.00
_cell.angle_beta   90.00
_cell.angle_gamma   90.00
#
_symmetry.space_group_name_H-M   'P 1'
#
loop_
_entity.id
_entity.type
_entity.pdbx_description
1 polymer ?
#
loop_
_entity_poly.entity_id
_entity_poly.type
_entity_poly.pdbx_seq_one_letter_code
_entity_poly.pdbx_strand_id
1 'polypeptide(L)'
;MTSLSDLNSAPEVTQCALASAEPQDHAVTELAKLAAEETVAVAGSAPWAAVVPQSDHQIAGCAAIGVEVQNEDPAVLAWSLARDAETVPTEPPAWPIQDTIQFSPLLTEVPYHEILWRDWEDLSVQPCVLEQVSKNTSLFEFRVMSYNILAQDLVEQGLDLYLHCHPDILNWNYRYPNLLQEIQHWDPDVLCLQEVQENHYWEQLEPTFKEMGFVCFYKRRTGMKTDGCAVCYKHSRFQLISFSPIEYFRPGLDVLNRDNVGLVLLLQPLLPEGLDLKAVSPLCVANTHVLFNPRRGDIKLAQMALLLAEIDKIAKTTKGGYYPVILCGDLNSVPDSPLYKFIRNGELSYHGMPAWKVSGQEDFSQQLYSRKLLAPLWPSSLGVTDSCQYVTLCQPKKPGRHKYSRDFLLQFQFCDVACERPLQLVLLEGVTDAKPDRPAHWPKPAAMVKDPDPQPFVPRSSGIIQHGLNLTSVYSHFLPQRGRPEVTTMPMGLGATVDYIFYSAEPVENGNRGGRRLYQDGALKLLGRLSLLSEDVLLLANGLPNPFCSSDHLCLLASFGLEISSLREA
;
A
#
# COMPACT_ATOMS: atom_id res chain seq x y z
N MET A 1 46.64 -22.47 -16.36
CA MET A 1 47.08 -23.88 -16.27
C MET A 1 47.63 -24.10 -14.86
N THR A 2 47.03 -25.06 -14.13
CA THR A 2 47.54 -25.85 -12.97
C THR A 2 48.21 -25.12 -11.78
N SER A 3 47.67 -25.01 -10.55
CA SER A 3 47.09 -25.97 -9.57
C SER A 3 48.12 -26.56 -8.57
N LEU A 4 47.71 -26.60 -7.27
CA LEU A 4 48.21 -27.37 -6.11
C LEU A 4 49.46 -26.81 -5.37
N SER A 5 49.63 -26.86 -4.03
CA SER A 5 48.97 -27.62 -2.95
C SER A 5 49.45 -27.16 -1.54
N ASP A 6 48.71 -27.59 -0.52
CA ASP A 6 48.77 -27.38 0.94
C ASP A 6 50.09 -27.61 1.70
N LEU A 7 50.18 -27.07 2.93
CA LEU A 7 50.68 -27.79 4.12
C LEU A 7 50.35 -27.08 5.46
N ASN A 8 49.69 -27.83 6.35
CA ASN A 8 49.38 -27.54 7.76
C ASN A 8 50.63 -27.56 8.67
N SER A 9 50.71 -26.70 9.70
CA SER A 9 51.22 -27.05 11.06
C SER A 9 50.92 -25.95 12.11
N ALA A 10 50.43 -26.34 13.29
CA ALA A 10 50.49 -25.56 14.55
C ALA A 10 51.60 -26.13 15.46
N PRO A 11 52.11 -25.40 16.48
CA PRO A 11 51.60 -25.62 17.85
C PRO A 11 51.72 -24.40 18.84
N GLU A 12 51.39 -24.71 20.10
CA GLU A 12 51.03 -23.96 21.31
C GLU A 12 52.11 -23.16 22.10
N VAL A 13 51.62 -22.13 22.83
CA VAL A 13 51.78 -21.74 24.26
C VAL A 13 53.18 -21.72 24.93
N THR A 14 53.60 -20.57 25.50
CA THR A 14 53.89 -20.39 26.96
C THR A 14 54.17 -18.94 27.41
N GLN A 15 53.85 -18.70 28.70
CA GLN A 15 53.81 -17.46 29.48
C GLN A 15 55.19 -16.92 29.92
N CYS A 16 55.23 -15.64 30.35
CA CYS A 16 56.11 -15.21 31.44
C CYS A 16 55.46 -14.06 32.25
N ALA A 17 55.59 -14.12 33.58
CA ALA A 17 54.96 -13.24 34.57
C ALA A 17 56.00 -12.70 35.60
N LEU A 18 55.53 -11.78 36.48
CA LEU A 18 56.08 -11.22 37.75
C LEU A 18 56.63 -9.77 37.64
N ALA A 19 55.92 -8.76 38.20
CA ALA A 19 55.87 -8.27 39.60
C ALA A 19 56.96 -7.20 39.86
N SER A 20 56.84 -6.11 40.64
CA SER A 20 55.89 -5.56 41.62
C SER A 20 56.44 -4.18 42.09
N ALA A 21 55.57 -3.29 42.62
CA ALA A 21 55.75 -2.46 43.85
C ALA A 21 55.21 -1.01 43.75
N GLU A 22 54.15 -0.73 44.52
CA GLU A 22 53.76 0.59 45.07
C GLU A 22 54.65 0.93 46.30
N PRO A 23 54.52 2.10 47.00
CA PRO A 23 53.43 2.39 47.98
C PRO A 23 53.08 3.91 48.11
N GLN A 24 51.84 4.37 48.40
CA GLN A 24 51.05 4.49 49.67
C GLN A 24 50.83 5.93 50.19
N ASP A 25 49.60 6.14 50.69
CA ASP A 25 49.16 6.76 51.98
C ASP A 25 48.05 7.83 51.79
N HIS A 26 46.85 7.86 52.41
CA HIS A 26 46.15 7.31 53.61
C HIS A 26 45.73 8.43 54.59
N ALA A 27 44.42 8.49 54.94
CA ALA A 27 43.82 8.77 56.26
C ALA A 27 42.27 8.98 56.11
N VAL A 28 41.35 8.11 56.57
CA VAL A 28 40.82 7.79 57.95
C VAL A 28 39.84 8.89 58.46
N THR A 29 38.58 8.62 58.88
CA THR A 29 38.14 8.00 60.16
C THR A 29 36.64 7.54 60.21
N GLU A 30 36.40 6.49 61.02
CA GLU A 30 35.21 5.79 61.61
C GLU A 30 33.99 6.62 62.16
N LEU A 31 32.81 6.11 62.63
CA LEU A 31 31.97 4.88 62.56
C LEU A 31 30.80 5.06 63.59
N ALA A 32 29.51 4.86 63.26
CA ALA A 32 28.44 4.58 64.26
C ALA A 32 27.12 3.97 63.70
N LYS A 33 26.60 3.00 64.48
CA LYS A 33 25.45 2.06 64.43
C LYS A 33 24.04 2.50 63.90
N LEU A 34 23.42 1.55 63.14
CA LEU A 34 22.02 1.03 63.00
C LEU A 34 20.84 1.80 63.70
N ALA A 35 19.61 1.91 63.15
CA ALA A 35 18.79 0.98 62.35
C ALA A 35 17.61 1.64 61.58
N ALA A 36 17.11 0.90 60.57
CA ALA A 36 15.75 0.82 60.01
C ALA A 36 15.16 1.99 59.18
N GLU A 37 15.10 1.82 57.85
CA GLU A 37 13.88 1.59 57.05
C GLU A 37 14.24 1.44 55.55
N GLU A 38 13.38 0.73 54.82
CA GLU A 38 13.63 0.00 53.58
C GLU A 38 14.18 0.80 52.38
N THR A 39 15.27 0.29 51.80
CA THR A 39 15.58 0.37 50.37
C THR A 39 15.36 -1.03 49.79
N VAL A 40 14.94 -1.22 48.53
CA VAL A 40 15.88 -1.34 47.40
C VAL A 40 15.16 -1.12 46.06
N ALA A 41 15.93 -0.50 45.18
CA ALA A 41 15.66 -0.13 43.81
C ALA A 41 15.54 -1.31 42.82
N VAL A 42 14.84 -1.02 41.72
CA VAL A 42 15.24 -1.19 40.31
C VAL A 42 16.18 -2.36 39.97
N ALA A 43 15.66 -3.32 39.21
CA ALA A 43 16.44 -4.10 38.26
C ALA A 43 15.56 -4.70 37.15
N GLY A 44 16.03 -4.59 35.91
CA GLY A 44 16.30 -5.78 35.08
C GLY A 44 15.13 -6.51 34.42
N SER A 45 15.03 -6.33 33.12
CA SER A 45 14.39 -7.17 32.09
C SER A 45 14.73 -8.67 32.13
N ALA A 46 13.72 -9.53 31.91
CA ALA A 46 13.85 -10.91 31.39
C ALA A 46 12.47 -11.44 30.87
N PRO A 47 12.43 -12.50 30.03
CA PRO A 47 11.43 -12.76 28.98
C PRO A 47 10.32 -13.74 29.40
N TRP A 48 9.18 -13.74 28.71
CA TRP A 48 8.13 -14.77 28.90
C TRP A 48 8.19 -15.85 27.82
N ALA A 49 8.49 -17.07 28.28
CA ALA A 49 8.47 -18.31 27.53
C ALA A 49 7.05 -18.94 27.49
N ALA A 50 6.86 -19.73 26.44
CA ALA A 50 5.67 -20.49 26.09
C ALA A 50 5.24 -21.52 27.16
N VAL A 51 3.92 -21.76 27.24
CA VAL A 51 3.33 -22.86 28.00
C VAL A 51 2.64 -23.81 27.03
N VAL A 52 3.07 -25.07 27.06
CA VAL A 52 2.45 -26.23 26.40
C VAL A 52 1.37 -26.82 27.32
N PRO A 53 0.22 -27.28 26.82
CA PRO A 53 -0.61 -28.22 27.56
C PRO A 53 -0.49 -29.65 26.98
N GLN A 54 -0.25 -30.59 27.89
CA GLN A 54 -0.29 -32.03 27.65
C GLN A 54 -1.74 -32.54 27.53
N SER A 55 -1.89 -33.58 26.72
CA SER A 55 -3.07 -34.43 26.55
C SER A 55 -3.30 -35.37 27.73
N ASP A 56 -4.57 -35.57 28.14
CA ASP A 56 -5.13 -36.92 28.37
C ASP A 56 -6.66 -36.90 28.47
N HIS A 57 -7.28 -37.92 27.88
CA HIS A 57 -8.72 -38.11 27.68
C HIS A 57 -9.47 -38.64 28.90
N GLN A 58 -10.74 -38.25 29.09
CA GLN A 58 -11.82 -39.15 29.55
C GLN A 58 -13.23 -38.64 29.17
N ILE A 59 -14.07 -39.60 28.79
CA ILE A 59 -15.41 -39.49 28.17
C ILE A 59 -16.51 -39.32 29.23
N ALA A 60 -17.47 -38.41 29.03
CA ALA A 60 -18.91 -38.61 29.36
C ALA A 60 -19.83 -37.47 28.89
N GLY A 61 -20.91 -37.83 28.19
CA GLY A 61 -22.28 -37.35 28.49
C GLY A 61 -22.82 -36.07 27.85
N CYS A 62 -23.81 -36.24 26.98
CA CYS A 62 -24.63 -35.21 26.31
C CYS A 62 -25.38 -34.24 27.25
N ALA A 63 -25.56 -32.98 26.81
CA ALA A 63 -26.88 -32.32 26.66
C ALA A 63 -26.73 -30.89 26.06
N ALA A 64 -27.62 -30.55 25.14
CA ALA A 64 -27.63 -29.37 24.27
C ALA A 64 -28.22 -28.11 24.91
N ILE A 65 -27.64 -26.93 24.65
CA ILE A 65 -28.29 -25.59 24.48
C ILE A 65 -27.29 -24.72 23.69
N GLY A 66 -27.57 -24.34 22.43
CA GLY A 66 -28.05 -22.99 22.08
C GLY A 66 -27.13 -22.36 21.04
N VAL A 67 -27.55 -22.33 19.77
CA VAL A 67 -26.79 -21.76 18.64
C VAL A 67 -26.76 -20.24 18.79
N GLU A 68 -25.64 -19.69 19.23
CA GLU A 68 -25.33 -18.27 19.04
C GLU A 68 -24.81 -18.07 17.61
N VAL A 69 -25.51 -17.18 16.91
CA VAL A 69 -25.27 -16.74 15.54
C VAL A 69 -23.84 -16.21 15.41
N GLN A 70 -23.00 -16.93 14.69
CA GLN A 70 -21.71 -16.43 14.24
C GLN A 70 -21.96 -15.33 13.20
N ASN A 71 -21.37 -14.16 13.47
CA ASN A 71 -21.41 -12.99 12.61
C ASN A 71 -20.47 -13.26 11.42
N GLU A 72 -21.04 -13.69 10.30
CA GLU A 72 -20.30 -13.99 9.07
C GLU A 72 -19.74 -12.71 8.41
N ASP A 73 -18.53 -12.82 7.83
CA ASP A 73 -17.80 -11.74 7.17
C ASP A 73 -18.45 -11.37 5.81
N PRO A 74 -18.92 -10.12 5.61
CA PRO A 74 -19.49 -9.68 4.35
C PRO A 74 -18.48 -9.54 3.19
N ALA A 75 -17.19 -9.80 3.40
CA ALA A 75 -16.22 -9.95 2.32
C ALA A 75 -16.39 -11.27 1.54
N VAL A 76 -16.94 -12.32 2.17
CA VAL A 76 -17.23 -13.62 1.52
C VAL A 76 -18.58 -13.57 0.78
N LEU A 77 -19.56 -12.81 1.30
CA LEU A 77 -20.89 -12.69 0.69
C LEU A 77 -20.95 -11.77 -0.54
N ALA A 78 -19.94 -10.96 -0.80
CA ALA A 78 -19.88 -10.12 -1.99
C ALA A 78 -19.73 -10.92 -3.31
N TRP A 79 -19.45 -12.23 -3.22
CA TRP A 79 -19.25 -13.13 -4.36
C TRP A 79 -20.28 -14.26 -4.47
N SER A 80 -21.31 -14.27 -3.61
CA SER A 80 -22.45 -15.17 -3.80
C SER A 80 -23.39 -14.61 -4.86
N LEU A 81 -23.35 -15.17 -6.08
CA LEU A 81 -24.46 -15.03 -7.03
C LEU A 81 -25.74 -15.51 -6.33
N ALA A 82 -26.75 -14.64 -6.25
CA ALA A 82 -28.07 -15.00 -5.78
C ALA A 82 -28.58 -16.20 -6.59
N ARG A 83 -28.84 -17.33 -5.93
CA ARG A 83 -29.60 -18.43 -6.53
C ARG A 83 -31.05 -18.00 -6.59
N ASP A 84 -31.46 -17.42 -7.70
CA ASP A 84 -32.87 -17.31 -8.00
C ASP A 84 -33.44 -18.71 -8.25
N ALA A 85 -34.58 -18.97 -7.62
CA ALA A 85 -35.25 -20.26 -7.61
C ALA A 85 -35.56 -20.77 -9.02
N GLU A 86 -35.27 -22.05 -9.25
CA GLU A 86 -35.58 -22.78 -10.47
C GLU A 86 -37.06 -22.63 -10.86
N THR A 87 -37.29 -22.05 -12.02
CA THR A 87 -38.50 -22.32 -12.82
C THR A 87 -38.04 -22.82 -14.18
N VAL A 88 -38.29 -24.11 -14.41
CA VAL A 88 -37.97 -24.84 -15.65
C VAL A 88 -38.83 -24.31 -16.82
N PRO A 89 -38.23 -23.94 -17.97
CA PRO A 89 -38.95 -23.96 -19.24
C PRO A 89 -38.42 -25.06 -20.17
N THR A 90 -39.38 -25.71 -20.81
CA THR A 90 -39.28 -26.85 -21.72
C THR A 90 -38.51 -26.52 -23.01
N GLU A 91 -37.71 -27.48 -23.51
CA GLU A 91 -36.95 -27.41 -24.78
C GLU A 91 -37.83 -27.14 -26.02
N PRO A 92 -37.35 -26.36 -27.01
CA PRO A 92 -37.78 -26.46 -28.40
C PRO A 92 -36.74 -27.20 -29.28
N PRO A 93 -37.17 -27.80 -30.41
CA PRO A 93 -36.41 -28.83 -31.11
C PRO A 93 -35.30 -28.27 -32.02
N ALA A 94 -34.27 -29.10 -32.18
CA ALA A 94 -33.10 -28.92 -33.02
C ALA A 94 -33.42 -28.64 -34.50
N TRP A 95 -32.68 -27.70 -35.10
CA TRP A 95 -32.56 -27.52 -36.55
C TRP A 95 -31.11 -27.84 -36.96
N PRO A 96 -30.88 -28.65 -38.01
CA PRO A 96 -29.54 -29.05 -38.41
C PRO A 96 -28.93 -28.01 -39.34
N ILE A 97 -27.73 -27.54 -39.03
CA ILE A 97 -26.88 -26.82 -39.98
C ILE A 97 -25.72 -27.75 -40.34
N GLN A 98 -25.82 -28.33 -41.55
CA GLN A 98 -24.70 -28.93 -42.26
C GLN A 98 -23.89 -27.79 -42.88
N ASP A 99 -22.70 -27.53 -42.35
CA ASP A 99 -21.56 -27.02 -43.11
C ASP A 99 -20.30 -27.40 -42.33
N THR A 100 -19.78 -28.58 -42.64
CA THR A 100 -18.54 -29.11 -42.11
C THR A 100 -17.38 -28.32 -42.72
N ILE A 101 -17.01 -27.19 -42.12
CA ILE A 101 -15.66 -26.65 -42.30
C ILE A 101 -14.74 -27.57 -41.51
N GLN A 102 -14.02 -28.39 -42.27
CA GLN A 102 -12.97 -29.27 -41.79
C GLN A 102 -11.90 -28.42 -41.09
N PHE A 103 -11.95 -28.35 -39.76
CA PHE A 103 -10.84 -27.84 -38.96
C PHE A 103 -9.62 -28.73 -39.24
N SER A 104 -8.69 -28.20 -40.04
CA SER A 104 -7.36 -28.78 -40.17
C SER A 104 -6.63 -28.54 -38.84
N PRO A 105 -5.97 -29.55 -38.24
CA PRO A 105 -5.20 -29.32 -37.02
C PRO A 105 -3.92 -28.59 -37.41
N LEU A 106 -3.92 -27.26 -37.27
CA LEU A 106 -2.71 -26.47 -37.23
C LEU A 106 -2.57 -25.95 -35.81
N LEU A 107 -1.90 -26.74 -34.98
CA LEU A 107 -1.25 -26.25 -33.77
C LEU A 107 0.10 -26.95 -33.70
N THR A 108 1.09 -26.34 -34.36
CA THR A 108 2.44 -26.40 -33.82
C THR A 108 2.29 -25.88 -32.38
N GLU A 109 2.55 -26.72 -31.38
CA GLU A 109 2.55 -26.30 -29.98
C GLU A 109 3.57 -25.16 -29.85
N VAL A 110 3.10 -23.92 -29.87
CA VAL A 110 3.95 -22.76 -29.63
C VAL A 110 4.39 -22.89 -28.19
N PRO A 111 5.69 -23.02 -27.90
CA PRO A 111 6.14 -23.16 -26.53
C PRO A 111 5.71 -21.94 -25.71
N TYR A 112 5.27 -22.16 -24.46
CA TYR A 112 4.85 -21.08 -23.56
C TYR A 112 5.91 -19.97 -23.38
N HIS A 113 7.19 -20.29 -23.50
CA HIS A 113 8.28 -19.31 -23.44
C HIS A 113 8.28 -18.33 -24.62
N GLU A 114 7.70 -18.70 -25.76
CA GLU A 114 7.49 -17.80 -26.90
C GLU A 114 6.22 -16.96 -26.73
N ILE A 115 5.20 -17.48 -26.03
CA ILE A 115 3.92 -16.79 -25.81
C ILE A 115 4.04 -15.72 -24.72
N LEU A 116 4.69 -16.05 -23.60
CA LEU A 116 4.84 -15.19 -22.43
C LEU A 116 6.11 -14.32 -22.48
N TRP A 117 6.75 -14.23 -23.65
CA TRP A 117 7.94 -13.44 -23.83
C TRP A 117 7.65 -11.95 -23.60
N ARG A 118 8.49 -11.29 -22.80
CA ARG A 118 8.38 -9.86 -22.48
C ARG A 118 9.67 -9.16 -22.89
N ASP A 119 9.53 -8.11 -23.66
CA ASP A 119 10.66 -7.37 -24.22
C ASP A 119 11.07 -6.20 -23.33
N TRP A 120 12.36 -5.94 -23.27
CA TRP A 120 12.86 -4.69 -22.69
C TRP A 120 12.67 -3.55 -23.69
N GLU A 121 11.81 -2.60 -23.36
CA GLU A 121 11.61 -1.37 -24.14
C GLU A 121 12.64 -0.32 -23.68
N ASP A 122 13.61 -0.02 -24.54
CA ASP A 122 14.56 1.07 -24.32
C ASP A 122 13.91 2.41 -24.70
N LEU A 123 13.71 3.26 -23.70
CA LEU A 123 13.08 4.57 -23.84
C LEU A 123 14.10 5.71 -23.89
N SER A 124 15.39 5.42 -23.70
CA SER A 124 16.46 6.41 -23.79
C SER A 124 16.69 6.95 -25.21
N VAL A 125 16.18 6.24 -26.23
CA VAL A 125 16.48 6.48 -27.67
C VAL A 125 15.35 7.19 -28.43
N GLN A 126 14.33 7.77 -27.78
CA GLN A 126 13.18 8.32 -28.51
C GLN A 126 13.57 9.40 -29.57
N PRO A 127 13.26 9.17 -30.87
CA PRO A 127 13.57 10.12 -31.93
C PRO A 127 12.38 11.06 -32.20
N CYS A 128 12.20 12.11 -31.39
CA CYS A 128 11.42 13.34 -31.64
C CYS A 128 11.21 14.03 -30.28
N VAL A 129 11.89 15.12 -29.91
CA VAL A 129 11.63 16.50 -30.37
C VAL A 129 12.96 17.26 -30.52
N LEU A 130 13.03 18.04 -31.60
CA LEU A 130 14.06 18.99 -32.01
C LEU A 130 14.98 19.55 -30.91
N GLU A 131 16.28 19.34 -31.10
CA GLU A 131 17.43 20.14 -30.69
C GLU A 131 17.27 21.06 -29.47
N GLN A 132 17.74 20.61 -28.31
CA GLN A 132 18.48 21.46 -27.38
C GLN A 132 19.47 20.63 -26.56
N VAL A 133 20.70 20.57 -27.08
CA VAL A 133 21.98 20.33 -26.39
C VAL A 133 21.87 19.89 -24.91
N SER A 134 21.66 18.61 -24.64
CA SER A 134 21.96 18.07 -23.31
C SER A 134 23.37 17.50 -23.31
N LYS A 135 24.29 18.23 -22.66
CA LYS A 135 25.58 17.69 -22.21
C LYS A 135 25.36 16.31 -21.58
N ASN A 136 26.30 15.38 -21.75
CA ASN A 136 26.33 14.08 -21.04
C ASN A 136 26.29 14.32 -19.52
N THR A 137 25.09 14.44 -18.93
CA THR A 137 24.89 14.48 -17.48
C THR A 137 25.04 13.06 -16.98
N SER A 138 25.95 12.83 -16.03
CA SER A 138 26.12 11.53 -15.40
C SER A 138 24.83 11.17 -14.64
N LEU A 139 24.33 9.95 -14.82
CA LEU A 139 23.13 9.45 -14.17
C LEU A 139 23.48 8.34 -13.20
N PHE A 140 22.82 8.34 -12.04
CA PHE A 140 22.74 7.17 -11.18
C PHE A 140 21.59 6.30 -11.68
N GLU A 141 21.93 5.23 -12.42
CA GLU A 141 20.94 4.31 -13.00
C GLU A 141 20.52 3.22 -12.02
N PHE A 142 19.24 2.88 -11.96
CA PHE A 142 18.76 1.79 -11.11
C PHE A 142 17.47 1.17 -11.65
N ARG A 143 17.12 -0.02 -11.17
CA ARG A 143 15.91 -0.75 -11.56
C ARG A 143 14.94 -0.90 -10.40
N VAL A 144 13.66 -0.70 -10.67
CA VAL A 144 12.57 -0.90 -9.70
C VAL A 144 11.60 -1.94 -10.22
N MET A 145 11.33 -2.95 -9.39
CA MET A 145 10.30 -3.96 -9.62
C MET A 145 9.12 -3.75 -8.67
N SER A 146 7.88 -3.82 -9.17
CA SER A 146 6.66 -3.92 -8.37
C SER A 146 5.97 -5.23 -8.69
N TYR A 147 5.64 -6.03 -7.68
CA TYR A 147 5.07 -7.36 -7.91
C TYR A 147 4.15 -7.82 -6.77
N ASN A 148 2.87 -8.03 -7.09
CA ASN A 148 1.97 -8.80 -6.23
C ASN A 148 2.30 -10.29 -6.41
N ILE A 149 2.78 -10.95 -5.35
CA ILE A 149 3.31 -12.33 -5.43
C ILE A 149 2.29 -13.40 -5.04
N LEU A 150 1.04 -13.01 -4.81
CA LEU A 150 -0.08 -13.87 -4.47
C LEU A 150 0.16 -14.70 -3.19
N ALA A 151 -0.43 -14.27 -2.07
CA ALA A 151 -0.24 -14.97 -0.79
C ALA A 151 -0.92 -16.36 -0.83
N GLN A 152 -0.27 -17.38 -0.28
CA GLN A 152 -0.80 -18.75 -0.30
C GLN A 152 -2.14 -18.87 0.44
N ASP A 153 -2.27 -18.22 1.59
CA ASP A 153 -3.51 -18.20 2.35
C ASP A 153 -4.66 -17.56 1.54
N LEU A 154 -4.36 -16.60 0.65
CA LEU A 154 -5.35 -15.95 -0.21
C LEU A 154 -5.75 -16.86 -1.37
N VAL A 155 -4.82 -17.64 -1.92
CA VAL A 155 -5.13 -18.71 -2.89
C VAL A 155 -6.09 -19.73 -2.29
N GLU A 156 -5.81 -20.19 -1.08
CA GLU A 156 -6.61 -21.21 -0.40
C GLU A 156 -8.00 -20.70 0.01
N GLN A 157 -8.11 -19.41 0.36
CA GLN A 157 -9.40 -18.75 0.60
C GLN A 157 -10.20 -18.50 -0.67
N GLY A 158 -9.53 -18.38 -1.83
CA GLY A 158 -10.10 -17.98 -3.11
C GLY A 158 -10.01 -19.04 -4.20
N LEU A 159 -10.11 -20.33 -3.87
CA LEU A 159 -9.92 -21.42 -4.85
C LEU A 159 -10.80 -21.31 -6.10
N ASP A 160 -12.00 -20.74 -5.97
CA ASP A 160 -12.92 -20.51 -7.09
C ASP A 160 -12.33 -19.58 -8.16
N LEU A 161 -11.36 -18.72 -7.79
CA LEU A 161 -10.68 -17.81 -8.70
C LEU A 161 -9.67 -18.52 -9.62
N TYR A 162 -9.25 -19.72 -9.25
CA TYR A 162 -8.13 -20.45 -9.86
C TYR A 162 -8.53 -21.84 -10.37
N LEU A 163 -9.82 -22.05 -10.66
CA LEU A 163 -10.35 -23.32 -11.17
C LEU A 163 -9.75 -23.75 -12.53
N HIS A 164 -9.18 -22.80 -13.29
CA HIS A 164 -8.46 -23.06 -14.54
C HIS A 164 -7.04 -23.60 -14.32
N CYS A 165 -6.51 -23.54 -13.09
CA CYS A 165 -5.16 -23.96 -12.74
C CYS A 165 -5.11 -25.41 -12.25
N HIS A 166 -4.01 -26.09 -12.55
CA HIS A 166 -3.72 -27.36 -11.88
C HIS A 166 -3.37 -27.11 -10.40
N PRO A 167 -3.91 -27.85 -9.41
CA PRO A 167 -3.65 -27.57 -7.99
C PRO A 167 -2.16 -27.55 -7.61
N ASP A 168 -1.34 -28.40 -8.25
CA ASP A 168 0.10 -28.45 -7.98
C ASP A 168 0.83 -27.13 -8.27
N ILE A 169 0.40 -26.39 -9.31
CA ILE A 169 1.04 -25.11 -9.67
C ILE A 169 0.65 -23.97 -8.72
N LEU A 170 -0.43 -24.15 -7.96
CA LEU A 170 -0.89 -23.21 -6.94
C LEU A 170 -0.15 -23.38 -5.60
N ASN A 171 0.53 -24.51 -5.39
CA ASN A 171 1.24 -24.79 -4.16
C ASN A 171 2.44 -23.83 -4.00
N TRP A 172 2.61 -23.27 -2.80
CA TRP A 172 3.73 -22.37 -2.51
C TRP A 172 5.10 -22.97 -2.83
N ASN A 173 5.30 -24.27 -2.61
CA ASN A 173 6.57 -24.95 -2.92
C ASN A 173 6.86 -25.01 -4.43
N TYR A 174 5.83 -24.93 -5.27
CA TYR A 174 5.98 -24.78 -6.71
C TYR A 174 6.22 -23.31 -7.08
N ARG A 175 5.43 -22.40 -6.51
CA ARG A 175 5.45 -20.97 -6.86
C ARG A 175 6.71 -20.25 -6.40
N TYR A 176 7.16 -20.52 -5.17
CA TYR A 176 8.31 -19.87 -4.54
C TYR A 176 9.59 -19.90 -5.38
N PRO A 177 10.10 -21.07 -5.85
CA PRO A 177 11.32 -21.11 -6.65
C PRO A 177 11.18 -20.37 -7.99
N ASN A 178 9.99 -20.38 -8.61
CA ASN A 178 9.73 -19.66 -9.86
C ASN A 178 9.71 -18.14 -9.64
N LEU A 179 9.05 -17.67 -8.58
CA LEU A 179 9.06 -16.25 -8.19
C LEU A 179 10.49 -15.77 -7.92
N LEU A 180 11.28 -16.59 -7.21
CA LEU A 180 12.68 -16.29 -6.93
C LEU A 180 13.52 -16.23 -8.21
N GLN A 181 13.33 -17.19 -9.12
CA GLN A 181 14.02 -17.23 -10.41
C GLN A 181 13.70 -15.98 -11.26
N GLU A 182 12.43 -15.54 -11.26
CA GLU A 182 12.01 -14.33 -11.96
C GLU A 182 12.68 -13.07 -11.39
N ILE A 183 12.70 -12.92 -10.06
CA ILE A 183 13.36 -11.79 -9.39
C ILE A 183 14.88 -11.81 -9.66
N GLN A 184 15.51 -12.98 -9.59
CA GLN A 184 16.94 -13.14 -9.87
C GLN A 184 17.29 -12.83 -11.34
N HIS A 185 16.44 -13.24 -12.28
CA HIS A 185 16.64 -13.01 -13.70
C HIS A 185 16.67 -11.52 -14.03
N TRP A 186 15.75 -10.74 -13.47
CA TRP A 186 15.62 -9.31 -13.75
C TRP A 186 16.55 -8.41 -12.92
N ASP A 187 17.03 -8.93 -11.79
CA ASP A 187 18.02 -8.31 -10.89
C ASP A 187 17.71 -6.85 -10.49
N PRO A 188 16.52 -6.57 -9.91
CA PRO A 188 16.14 -5.20 -9.55
C PRO A 188 17.02 -4.63 -8.43
N ASP A 189 17.17 -3.30 -8.38
CA ASP A 189 17.86 -2.63 -7.27
C ASP A 189 16.91 -2.28 -6.12
N VAL A 190 15.63 -2.10 -6.44
CA VAL A 190 14.53 -1.89 -5.49
C VAL A 190 13.36 -2.81 -5.86
N LEU A 191 12.83 -3.52 -4.88
CA LEU A 191 11.74 -4.49 -5.03
C LEU A 191 10.58 -4.08 -4.11
N CYS A 192 9.42 -3.83 -4.70
CA CYS A 192 8.17 -3.50 -4.00
C CYS A 192 7.19 -4.66 -4.16
N LEU A 193 6.96 -5.42 -3.09
CA LEU A 193 6.11 -6.61 -3.11
C LEU A 193 4.77 -6.36 -2.41
N GLN A 194 3.70 -6.93 -2.94
CA GLN A 194 2.38 -7.02 -2.33
C GLN A 194 1.99 -8.49 -2.13
N GLU A 195 1.03 -8.74 -1.23
CA GLU A 195 0.60 -10.08 -0.82
C GLU A 195 1.74 -10.99 -0.33
N VAL A 196 2.68 -10.38 0.39
CA VAL A 196 3.77 -11.11 1.03
C VAL A 196 3.23 -11.74 2.31
N GLN A 197 3.09 -13.07 2.34
CA GLN A 197 2.61 -13.80 3.51
C GLN A 197 3.66 -13.81 4.64
N GLU A 198 3.23 -13.61 5.89
CA GLU A 198 4.12 -13.37 7.04
C GLU A 198 5.06 -14.54 7.35
N ASN A 199 4.56 -15.77 7.43
CA ASN A 199 5.42 -16.94 7.70
C ASN A 199 6.42 -17.16 6.55
N HIS A 200 5.96 -17.14 5.30
CA HIS A 200 6.84 -17.27 4.13
C HIS A 200 7.88 -16.14 4.04
N TYR A 201 7.53 -14.95 4.52
CA TYR A 201 8.47 -13.84 4.60
C TYR A 201 9.64 -14.15 5.54
N TRP A 202 9.34 -14.51 6.79
CA TRP A 202 10.37 -14.71 7.81
C TRP A 202 11.16 -16.01 7.60
N GLU A 203 10.53 -17.05 7.07
CA GLU A 203 11.15 -18.37 6.94
C GLU A 203 11.94 -18.53 5.64
N GLN A 204 11.54 -17.87 4.55
CA GLN A 204 12.08 -18.11 3.21
C GLN A 204 12.50 -16.82 2.49
N LEU A 205 11.59 -15.85 2.31
CA LEU A 205 11.85 -14.69 1.45
C LEU A 205 12.92 -13.75 2.02
N GLU A 206 12.84 -13.33 3.28
CA GLU A 206 13.82 -12.39 3.88
C GLU A 206 15.23 -12.99 3.92
N PRO A 207 15.45 -14.24 4.38
CA PRO A 207 16.77 -14.86 4.35
C PRO A 207 17.34 -14.93 2.92
N THR A 208 16.54 -15.37 1.94
CA THR A 208 16.97 -15.49 0.56
C THR A 208 17.24 -14.12 -0.09
N PHE A 209 16.40 -13.11 0.14
CA PHE A 209 16.65 -11.77 -0.38
C PHE A 209 17.90 -11.14 0.25
N LYS A 210 18.17 -11.42 1.52
CA LYS A 210 19.41 -10.98 2.18
C LYS A 210 20.65 -11.62 1.56
N GLU A 211 20.60 -12.91 1.22
CA GLU A 211 21.66 -13.59 0.47
C GLU A 211 21.85 -12.99 -0.94
N MET A 212 20.78 -12.52 -1.56
CA MET A 212 20.80 -11.77 -2.83
C MET A 212 21.27 -10.30 -2.68
N GLY A 213 21.65 -9.88 -1.47
CA GLY A 213 22.18 -8.53 -1.20
C GLY A 213 21.11 -7.47 -0.96
N PHE A 214 19.86 -7.85 -0.70
CA PHE A 214 18.82 -6.90 -0.31
C PHE A 214 18.80 -6.64 1.19
N VAL A 215 18.35 -5.44 1.56
CA VAL A 215 17.83 -5.13 2.89
C VAL A 215 16.32 -4.95 2.75
N CYS A 216 15.55 -5.70 3.53
CA CYS A 216 14.09 -5.78 3.38
C CYS A 216 13.34 -5.17 4.58
N PHE A 217 12.26 -4.47 4.26
CA PHE A 217 11.33 -3.90 5.23
C PHE A 217 9.93 -4.42 4.94
N TYR A 218 9.31 -5.05 5.93
CA TYR A 218 8.00 -5.68 5.80
C TYR A 218 6.98 -5.04 6.74
N LYS A 219 5.74 -4.90 6.23
CA LYS A 219 4.58 -4.53 7.02
C LYS A 219 3.43 -5.45 6.69
N ARG A 220 3.11 -6.34 7.63
CA ARG A 220 1.86 -7.11 7.60
C ARG A 220 0.66 -6.18 7.70
N ARG A 221 -0.41 -6.54 7.01
CA ARG A 221 -1.74 -5.97 7.20
C ARG A 221 -2.20 -6.12 8.65
N THR A 222 -3.07 -5.21 9.09
CA THR A 222 -3.57 -5.25 10.47
C THR A 222 -4.61 -6.35 10.67
N GLY A 223 -5.11 -6.49 11.90
CA GLY A 223 -6.13 -7.48 12.22
C GLY A 223 -5.66 -8.92 12.00
N MET A 224 -6.55 -9.76 11.45
CA MET A 224 -6.33 -11.19 11.23
C MET A 224 -5.73 -11.52 9.86
N LYS A 225 -5.29 -10.52 9.08
CA LYS A 225 -4.70 -10.73 7.76
C LYS A 225 -3.25 -11.21 7.90
N THR A 226 -2.87 -12.23 7.15
CA THR A 226 -1.56 -12.89 7.22
C THR A 226 -0.58 -12.37 6.17
N ASP A 227 -1.06 -11.56 5.22
CA ASP A 227 -0.29 -10.96 4.14
C ASP A 227 0.07 -9.48 4.41
N GLY A 228 1.00 -8.95 3.63
CA GLY A 228 1.48 -7.57 3.76
C GLY A 228 2.20 -7.03 2.55
N CYS A 229 2.87 -5.90 2.74
CA CYS A 229 3.75 -5.29 1.74
C CYS A 229 5.20 -5.38 2.20
N ALA A 230 6.13 -5.56 1.27
CA ALA A 230 7.56 -5.44 1.51
C ALA A 230 8.21 -4.44 0.57
N VAL A 231 9.23 -3.73 1.05
CA VAL A 231 10.15 -2.96 0.21
C VAL A 231 11.57 -3.41 0.52
N CYS A 232 12.25 -3.94 -0.48
CA CYS A 232 13.63 -4.37 -0.39
C CYS A 232 14.50 -3.52 -1.32
N TYR A 233 15.72 -3.19 -0.92
CA TYR A 233 16.69 -2.50 -1.79
C TYR A 233 18.08 -3.13 -1.67
N LYS A 234 18.88 -3.08 -2.74
CA LYS A 234 20.28 -3.54 -2.70
C LYS A 234 21.14 -2.63 -1.83
N HIS A 235 21.76 -3.19 -0.79
CA HIS A 235 22.62 -2.42 0.14
C HIS A 235 23.86 -1.83 -0.55
N SER A 236 24.29 -2.41 -1.67
CA SER A 236 25.39 -1.90 -2.51
C SER A 236 25.01 -0.66 -3.33
N ARG A 237 23.71 -0.35 -3.45
CA ARG A 237 23.18 0.73 -4.29
C ARG A 237 22.57 1.86 -3.47
N PHE A 238 21.98 1.54 -2.31
CA PHE A 238 21.27 2.50 -1.48
C PHE A 238 21.53 2.31 0.00
N GLN A 239 21.39 3.40 0.76
CA GLN A 239 21.35 3.42 2.22
C GLN A 239 20.01 4.00 2.70
N LEU A 240 19.39 3.39 3.71
CA LEU A 240 18.18 3.91 4.32
C LEU A 240 18.45 5.22 5.08
N ILE A 241 17.65 6.25 4.81
CA ILE A 241 17.55 7.47 5.62
C ILE A 241 16.38 7.36 6.61
N SER A 242 15.19 7.00 6.12
CA SER A 242 14.00 6.87 6.95
C SER A 242 13.04 5.81 6.43
N PHE A 243 12.37 5.12 7.34
CA PHE A 243 11.35 4.12 7.06
C PHE A 243 10.07 4.50 7.79
N SER A 244 8.92 4.42 7.11
CA SER A 244 7.62 4.67 7.71
C SER A 244 6.58 3.66 7.24
N PRO A 245 6.12 2.76 8.14
CA PRO A 245 4.99 1.89 7.88
C PRO A 245 3.67 2.64 8.10
N ILE A 246 2.69 2.36 7.26
CA ILE A 246 1.36 2.97 7.31
C ILE A 246 0.32 1.90 7.57
N GLU A 247 -0.46 2.11 8.62
CA GLU A 247 -1.71 1.39 8.85
C GLU A 247 -2.86 2.29 8.42
N TYR A 248 -3.67 1.83 7.47
CA TYR A 248 -4.84 2.59 7.07
C TYR A 248 -6.00 2.42 8.03
N PHE A 249 -6.08 1.29 8.74
CA PHE A 249 -7.10 1.09 9.76
C PHE A 249 -7.00 2.16 10.87
N ARG A 250 -8.11 2.87 11.11
CA ARG A 250 -8.26 3.86 12.18
C ARG A 250 -9.47 3.49 13.02
N PRO A 251 -9.27 3.05 14.28
CA PRO A 251 -10.38 2.72 15.18
C PRO A 251 -11.40 3.86 15.28
N GLY A 252 -12.68 3.54 15.09
CA GLY A 252 -13.77 4.51 15.17
C GLY A 252 -14.00 5.36 13.92
N LEU A 253 -13.28 5.11 12.80
CA LEU A 253 -13.51 5.78 11.51
C LEU A 253 -14.04 4.80 10.45
N ASP A 254 -15.32 4.94 10.07
CA ASP A 254 -16.00 4.04 9.13
C ASP A 254 -15.39 3.99 7.72
N VAL A 255 -14.76 5.09 7.28
CA VAL A 255 -14.09 5.19 5.97
C VAL A 255 -12.69 4.54 5.99
N LEU A 256 -12.15 4.24 7.17
CA LEU A 256 -10.82 3.66 7.37
C LEU A 256 -10.90 2.46 8.32
N ASN A 257 -11.83 1.55 8.02
CA ASN A 257 -12.09 0.34 8.80
C ASN A 257 -11.59 -0.93 8.08
N ARG A 258 -10.50 -0.81 7.32
CA ARG A 258 -9.92 -1.92 6.55
C ARG A 258 -8.43 -2.02 6.83
N ASP A 259 -7.96 -3.26 6.88
CA ASP A 259 -6.63 -3.63 7.36
C ASP A 259 -5.50 -3.48 6.33
N ASN A 260 -5.76 -2.82 5.21
CA ASN A 260 -4.74 -2.53 4.21
C ASN A 260 -3.62 -1.65 4.81
N VAL A 261 -2.43 -1.74 4.23
CA VAL A 261 -1.22 -1.07 4.72
C VAL A 261 -0.42 -0.49 3.56
N GLY A 262 0.53 0.38 3.89
CA GLY A 262 1.54 0.89 2.98
C GLY A 262 2.89 1.03 3.66
N LEU A 263 3.92 1.29 2.85
CA LEU A 263 5.30 1.51 3.29
C LEU A 263 5.87 2.70 2.52
N VAL A 264 6.64 3.55 3.20
CA VAL A 264 7.40 4.64 2.56
C VAL A 264 8.82 4.61 3.10
N LEU A 265 9.79 4.54 2.19
CA LEU A 265 11.21 4.58 2.48
C LEU A 265 11.83 5.80 1.82
N LEU A 266 12.78 6.44 2.51
CA LEU A 266 13.66 7.44 1.93
C LEU A 266 15.06 6.83 1.84
N LEU A 267 15.57 6.72 0.63
CA LEU A 267 16.82 6.03 0.30
C LEU A 267 17.85 7.04 -0.22
N GLN A 268 19.08 6.97 0.27
CA GLN A 268 20.22 7.70 -0.26
C GLN A 268 20.94 6.80 -1.29
N PRO A 269 21.04 7.21 -2.57
CA PRO A 269 21.89 6.54 -3.54
C PRO A 269 23.36 6.53 -3.11
N LEU A 270 24.03 5.39 -3.29
CA LEU A 270 25.46 5.22 -3.03
C LEU A 270 26.23 5.37 -4.34
N LEU A 271 27.12 6.35 -4.39
CA LEU A 271 28.01 6.58 -5.53
C LEU A 271 29.33 5.81 -5.36
N PRO A 272 30.00 5.43 -6.47
CA PRO A 272 31.36 4.90 -6.42
C PRO A 272 32.34 5.87 -5.74
N GLU A 273 33.40 5.32 -5.15
CA GLU A 273 34.42 6.07 -4.39
C GLU A 273 34.98 7.26 -5.21
N GLY A 274 34.86 8.48 -4.67
CA GLY A 274 35.40 9.72 -5.26
C GLY A 274 34.37 10.82 -5.54
N LEU A 275 33.07 10.53 -5.51
CA LEU A 275 31.99 11.52 -5.61
C LEU A 275 31.29 11.72 -4.26
N ASP A 276 30.96 12.98 -3.91
CA ASP A 276 30.23 13.30 -2.68
C ASP A 276 28.82 12.67 -2.71
N LEU A 277 28.41 12.00 -1.64
CA LEU A 277 27.06 11.43 -1.47
C LEU A 277 25.96 12.49 -1.64
N LYS A 278 26.27 13.78 -1.41
CA LYS A 278 25.34 14.90 -1.65
C LYS A 278 25.15 15.26 -3.13
N ALA A 279 25.90 14.63 -4.04
CA ALA A 279 25.76 14.88 -5.48
C ALA A 279 24.43 14.33 -6.03
N VAL A 280 23.82 13.35 -5.37
CA VAL A 280 22.55 12.75 -5.78
C VAL A 280 21.49 12.94 -4.71
N SER A 281 20.31 13.40 -5.13
CA SER A 281 19.17 13.57 -4.23
C SER A 281 18.69 12.23 -3.67
N PRO A 282 18.25 12.17 -2.41
CA PRO A 282 17.48 11.03 -1.90
C PRO A 282 16.31 10.64 -2.81
N LEU A 283 15.94 9.37 -2.81
CA LEU A 283 14.82 8.79 -3.52
C LEU A 283 13.76 8.33 -2.51
N CYS A 284 12.53 8.80 -2.63
CA CYS A 284 11.39 8.33 -1.85
C CYS A 284 10.71 7.17 -2.59
N VAL A 285 10.65 5.99 -1.98
CA VAL A 285 9.99 4.81 -2.54
C VAL A 285 8.80 4.45 -1.67
N ALA A 286 7.61 4.45 -2.25
CA ALA A 286 6.37 4.05 -1.61
C ALA A 286 5.83 2.76 -2.21
N ASN A 287 5.24 1.91 -1.37
CA ASN A 287 4.57 0.68 -1.76
C ASN A 287 3.24 0.53 -1.02
N THR A 288 2.20 0.02 -1.66
CA THR A 288 0.89 -0.21 -1.04
C THR A 288 0.12 -1.34 -1.73
N HIS A 289 -0.85 -1.90 -1.01
CA HIS A 289 -1.92 -2.72 -1.57
C HIS A 289 -3.27 -2.14 -1.10
N VAL A 290 -3.92 -1.38 -1.98
CA VAL A 290 -5.19 -0.68 -1.72
C VAL A 290 -6.35 -1.67 -1.66
N LEU A 291 -7.41 -1.34 -0.92
CA LEU A 291 -8.61 -2.18 -0.78
C LEU A 291 -9.13 -2.69 -2.14
N PHE A 292 -9.34 -4.01 -2.24
CA PHE A 292 -9.91 -4.66 -3.41
C PHE A 292 -11.35 -4.25 -3.72
N ASN A 293 -12.25 -4.28 -2.71
CA ASN A 293 -13.70 -4.16 -2.89
C ASN A 293 -14.10 -3.01 -3.85
N PRO A 294 -14.72 -3.33 -5.01
CA PRO A 294 -14.94 -2.36 -6.08
C PRO A 294 -15.98 -1.29 -5.71
N ARG A 295 -16.84 -1.55 -4.72
CA ARG A 295 -17.91 -0.64 -4.31
C ARG A 295 -17.48 0.40 -3.27
N ARG A 296 -16.27 0.25 -2.70
CA ARG A 296 -15.78 1.06 -1.57
C ARG A 296 -14.70 2.06 -1.98
N GLY A 297 -14.97 2.82 -3.04
CA GLY A 297 -14.10 3.91 -3.48
C GLY A 297 -13.88 5.01 -2.45
N ASP A 298 -14.81 5.18 -1.51
CA ASP A 298 -14.64 6.03 -0.33
C ASP A 298 -13.40 5.63 0.48
N ILE A 299 -13.25 4.32 0.73
CA ILE A 299 -12.09 3.79 1.45
C ILE A 299 -10.83 3.90 0.59
N LYS A 300 -10.89 3.56 -0.70
CA LYS A 300 -9.70 3.63 -1.59
C LYS A 300 -9.12 5.04 -1.66
N LEU A 301 -9.96 6.07 -1.77
CA LEU A 301 -9.53 7.47 -1.77
C LEU A 301 -8.94 7.87 -0.41
N ALA A 302 -9.53 7.45 0.70
CA ALA A 302 -9.00 7.74 2.04
C ALA A 302 -7.64 7.05 2.31
N GLN A 303 -7.48 5.80 1.87
CA GLN A 303 -6.21 5.07 1.93
C GLN A 303 -5.13 5.77 1.10
N MET A 304 -5.45 6.14 -0.14
CA MET A 304 -4.53 6.88 -1.01
C MET A 304 -4.18 8.25 -0.42
N ALA A 305 -5.13 8.97 0.17
CA ALA A 305 -4.86 10.25 0.83
C ALA A 305 -3.89 10.12 2.02
N LEU A 306 -4.00 9.05 2.82
CA LEU A 306 -3.06 8.77 3.90
C LEU A 306 -1.66 8.45 3.36
N LEU A 307 -1.57 7.64 2.30
CA LEU A 307 -0.30 7.33 1.65
C LEU A 307 0.38 8.59 1.10
N LEU A 308 -0.37 9.42 0.38
CA LEU A 308 0.13 10.69 -0.17
C LEU A 308 0.54 11.67 0.92
N ALA A 309 -0.16 11.71 2.06
CA ALA A 309 0.24 12.53 3.22
C ALA A 309 1.55 12.05 3.86
N GLU A 310 1.77 10.73 3.89
CA GLU A 310 3.03 10.15 4.36
C GLU A 310 4.18 10.43 3.38
N ILE A 311 3.93 10.31 2.07
CA ILE A 311 4.88 10.71 1.03
C ILE A 311 5.20 12.20 1.12
N ASP A 312 4.19 13.07 1.30
CA ASP A 312 4.43 14.52 1.49
C ASP A 312 5.34 14.77 2.69
N LYS A 313 5.08 14.11 3.82
CA LYS A 313 5.90 14.27 5.03
C LYS A 313 7.36 13.85 4.82
N ILE A 314 7.59 12.75 4.10
CA ILE A 314 8.92 12.13 3.96
C ILE A 314 9.72 12.73 2.80
N ALA A 315 9.07 12.99 1.67
CA ALA A 315 9.74 13.48 0.47
C ALA A 315 9.93 15.00 0.46
N LYS A 316 9.22 15.77 1.31
CA LYS A 316 9.29 17.24 1.29
C LYS A 316 10.66 17.74 1.75
N THR A 317 11.23 18.61 0.92
CA THR A 317 12.54 19.24 1.14
C THR A 317 12.39 20.54 1.95
N THR A 318 13.48 20.99 2.56
CA THR A 318 13.53 22.28 3.28
C THR A 318 13.28 23.50 2.38
N LYS A 319 13.45 23.35 1.07
CA LYS A 319 13.21 24.39 0.06
C LYS A 319 11.76 24.40 -0.45
N GLY A 320 10.89 23.53 0.06
CA GLY A 320 9.48 23.44 -0.31
C GLY A 320 9.17 22.60 -1.55
N GLY A 321 10.19 22.04 -2.22
CA GLY A 321 10.02 21.01 -3.27
C GLY A 321 9.98 19.60 -2.68
N TYR A 322 9.96 18.58 -3.54
CA TYR A 322 10.01 17.18 -3.13
C TYR A 322 11.25 16.49 -3.68
N TYR A 323 11.82 15.56 -2.91
CA TYR A 323 12.72 14.55 -3.46
C TYR A 323 11.98 13.69 -4.49
N PRO A 324 12.66 13.14 -5.51
CA PRO A 324 12.05 12.22 -6.45
C PRO A 324 11.32 11.07 -5.75
N VAL A 325 10.08 10.83 -6.17
CA VAL A 325 9.18 9.80 -5.63
C VAL A 325 8.98 8.72 -6.68
N ILE A 326 9.04 7.45 -6.24
CA ILE A 326 8.50 6.29 -6.94
C ILE A 326 7.40 5.71 -6.05
N LEU A 327 6.20 5.53 -6.59
CA LEU A 327 5.04 4.94 -5.92
C LEU A 327 4.65 3.67 -6.68
N CYS A 328 4.93 2.53 -6.05
CA CYS A 328 4.57 1.20 -6.51
C CYS A 328 3.32 0.69 -5.79
N GLY A 329 2.63 -0.27 -6.39
CA GLY A 329 1.61 -1.04 -5.68
C GLY A 329 0.47 -1.55 -6.55
N ASP A 330 -0.30 -2.45 -5.96
CA ASP A 330 -1.61 -2.86 -6.42
C ASP A 330 -2.65 -1.84 -5.90
N LEU A 331 -3.20 -1.05 -6.82
CA LEU A 331 -4.18 -0.03 -6.49
C LEU A 331 -5.62 -0.52 -6.58
N ASN A 332 -5.83 -1.76 -7.04
CA ASN A 332 -7.15 -2.33 -7.32
C ASN A 332 -8.04 -1.33 -8.08
N SER A 333 -7.46 -0.63 -9.06
CA SER A 333 -8.12 0.44 -9.81
C SER A 333 -7.56 0.47 -11.22
N VAL A 334 -8.44 0.55 -12.21
CA VAL A 334 -8.06 0.48 -13.62
C VAL A 334 -7.53 1.81 -14.15
N PRO A 335 -6.81 1.81 -15.29
CA PRO A 335 -6.34 3.04 -15.92
C PRO A 335 -7.49 4.00 -16.21
N ASP A 336 -7.21 5.30 -16.14
CA ASP A 336 -8.21 6.36 -16.33
C ASP A 336 -9.41 6.37 -15.35
N SER A 337 -9.41 5.51 -14.33
CA SER A 337 -10.33 5.61 -13.19
C SER A 337 -10.16 6.94 -12.43
N PRO A 338 -11.19 7.40 -11.68
CA PRO A 338 -11.05 8.56 -10.82
C PRO A 338 -9.88 8.49 -9.83
N LEU A 339 -9.59 7.31 -9.24
CA LEU A 339 -8.42 7.14 -8.36
C LEU A 339 -7.11 7.33 -9.15
N TYR A 340 -6.98 6.70 -10.32
CA TYR A 340 -5.80 6.86 -11.18
C TYR A 340 -5.59 8.34 -11.57
N LYS A 341 -6.68 9.01 -11.97
CA LYS A 341 -6.65 10.43 -12.34
C LYS A 341 -6.32 11.34 -11.17
N PHE A 342 -6.75 11.00 -9.96
CA PHE A 342 -6.37 11.72 -8.76
C PHE A 342 -4.85 11.71 -8.56
N ILE A 343 -4.23 10.53 -8.58
CA ILE A 343 -2.77 10.34 -8.41
C ILE A 343 -1.99 11.06 -9.53
N ARG A 344 -2.46 10.93 -10.78
CA ARG A 344 -1.78 11.49 -11.95
C ARG A 344 -1.97 12.98 -12.11
N ASN A 345 -3.15 13.52 -11.82
CA ASN A 345 -3.46 14.93 -12.08
C ASN A 345 -3.22 15.82 -10.85
N GLY A 346 -3.18 15.24 -9.65
CA GLY A 346 -3.00 15.97 -8.40
C GLY A 346 -4.30 16.54 -7.81
N GLU A 347 -5.44 16.30 -8.44
CA GLU A 347 -6.74 16.80 -7.96
C GLU A 347 -7.88 15.87 -8.40
N LEU A 348 -8.91 15.74 -7.55
CA LEU A 348 -10.16 15.06 -7.86
C LEU A 348 -11.36 15.74 -7.18
N SER A 349 -12.35 16.13 -7.98
CA SER A 349 -13.69 16.43 -7.47
C SER A 349 -14.50 15.14 -7.32
N TYR A 350 -14.94 14.85 -6.10
CA TYR A 350 -15.61 13.60 -5.76
C TYR A 350 -17.04 13.77 -5.28
N HIS A 351 -17.50 14.99 -4.99
CA HIS A 351 -18.85 15.22 -4.46
C HIS A 351 -19.93 14.66 -5.39
N GLY A 352 -20.81 13.82 -4.85
CA GLY A 352 -21.89 13.20 -5.61
C GLY A 352 -21.46 12.06 -6.53
N MET A 353 -20.17 11.75 -6.64
CA MET A 353 -19.67 10.62 -7.41
C MET A 353 -20.13 9.29 -6.79
N PRO A 354 -20.61 8.33 -7.58
CA PRO A 354 -20.83 6.95 -7.12
C PRO A 354 -19.53 6.34 -6.58
N ALA A 355 -19.55 5.78 -5.36
CA ALA A 355 -18.36 5.22 -4.73
C ALA A 355 -17.73 4.08 -5.56
N TRP A 356 -18.55 3.28 -6.25
CA TRP A 356 -18.07 2.21 -7.11
C TRP A 356 -17.31 2.69 -8.36
N LYS A 357 -17.59 3.93 -8.81
CA LYS A 357 -16.96 4.50 -10.01
C LYS A 357 -15.48 4.81 -9.79
N VAL A 358 -15.05 4.98 -8.55
CA VAL A 358 -13.72 5.46 -8.17
C VAL A 358 -12.60 4.58 -8.71
N SER A 359 -12.74 3.25 -8.62
CA SER A 359 -11.72 2.31 -9.09
C SER A 359 -11.91 1.87 -10.53
N GLY A 360 -13.14 1.94 -11.05
CA GLY A 360 -13.47 1.49 -12.42
C GLY A 360 -13.33 -0.01 -12.65
N GLN A 361 -13.20 -0.82 -11.60
CA GLN A 361 -13.07 -2.28 -11.71
C GLN A 361 -14.32 -2.95 -12.30
N GLU A 362 -15.50 -2.47 -11.89
CA GLU A 362 -16.79 -3.03 -12.32
C GLU A 362 -17.80 -1.90 -12.54
N ASP A 363 -18.72 -2.12 -13.49
CA ASP A 363 -19.81 -1.19 -13.76
C ASP A 363 -21.06 -1.56 -12.95
N PHE A 364 -21.38 -0.74 -11.96
CA PHE A 364 -22.62 -0.84 -11.18
C PHE A 364 -23.64 0.25 -11.54
N SER A 365 -23.58 0.80 -12.76
CA SER A 365 -24.48 1.84 -13.26
C SER A 365 -25.95 1.46 -13.23
N GLN A 366 -26.27 0.17 -13.34
CA GLN A 366 -27.64 -0.35 -13.34
C GLN A 366 -28.27 -0.41 -11.93
N GLN A 367 -27.51 -0.22 -10.86
CA GLN A 367 -28.04 -0.25 -9.49
C GLN A 367 -28.81 1.03 -9.15
N LEU A 368 -30.08 0.86 -8.74
CA LEU A 368 -30.99 1.97 -8.39
C LEU A 368 -30.51 2.83 -7.21
N TYR A 369 -29.73 2.26 -6.28
CA TYR A 369 -29.25 2.94 -5.09
C TYR A 369 -27.73 2.83 -4.95
N SER A 370 -27.00 3.71 -5.65
CA SER A 370 -25.56 3.82 -5.46
C SER A 370 -25.20 4.73 -4.29
N ARG A 371 -24.28 4.27 -3.43
CA ARG A 371 -23.63 5.10 -2.41
C ARG A 371 -22.87 6.23 -3.10
N LYS A 372 -23.28 7.47 -2.87
CA LYS A 372 -22.57 8.65 -3.35
C LYS A 372 -21.54 9.12 -2.33
N LEU A 373 -20.41 9.60 -2.81
CA LEU A 373 -19.39 10.24 -1.99
C LEU A 373 -19.87 11.65 -1.59
N LEU A 374 -19.76 11.96 -0.30
CA LEU A 374 -20.16 13.26 0.26
C LEU A 374 -18.94 13.94 0.87
N ALA A 375 -18.97 15.27 0.85
CA ALA A 375 -17.93 16.07 1.47
C ALA A 375 -18.26 16.31 2.95
N PRO A 376 -17.29 16.23 3.87
CA PRO A 376 -15.91 15.80 3.65
C PRO A 376 -15.77 14.26 3.61
N LEU A 377 -14.79 13.75 2.85
CA LEU A 377 -14.60 12.31 2.64
C LEU A 377 -14.18 11.55 3.92
N TRP A 378 -13.40 12.18 4.79
CA TRP A 378 -13.00 11.68 6.11
C TRP A 378 -13.17 12.78 7.15
N PRO A 379 -13.35 12.50 8.45
CA PRO A 379 -13.51 13.54 9.49
C PRO A 379 -12.21 14.26 9.84
N SER A 380 -12.29 15.45 10.45
CA SER A 380 -11.10 16.28 10.79
C SER A 380 -10.21 15.63 11.83
N SER A 381 -10.77 14.72 12.64
CA SER A 381 -10.04 13.89 13.60
C SER A 381 -8.99 12.98 12.95
N LEU A 382 -9.05 12.72 11.64
CA LEU A 382 -8.00 11.98 10.93
C LEU A 382 -6.66 12.75 10.92
N GLY A 383 -6.68 14.08 11.06
CA GLY A 383 -5.47 14.89 11.02
C GLY A 383 -4.85 15.03 9.63
N VAL A 384 -5.60 14.72 8.56
CA VAL A 384 -5.20 14.89 7.16
C VAL A 384 -6.11 15.88 6.46
N THR A 385 -5.51 16.86 5.79
CA THR A 385 -6.20 17.90 5.01
C THR A 385 -6.70 17.35 3.67
N ASP A 386 -7.60 18.09 3.02
CA ASP A 386 -8.04 17.76 1.64
C ASP A 386 -6.89 17.86 0.62
N SER A 387 -5.77 18.50 0.99
CA SER A 387 -4.54 18.55 0.18
C SER A 387 -3.61 17.35 0.43
N CYS A 388 -4.11 16.28 1.06
CA CYS A 388 -3.34 15.09 1.41
C CYS A 388 -2.05 15.43 2.16
N GLN A 389 -2.17 16.27 3.19
CA GLN A 389 -1.06 16.64 4.07
C GLN A 389 -1.48 16.44 5.53
N TYR A 390 -0.56 15.99 6.37
CA TYR A 390 -0.82 16.01 7.81
C TYR A 390 -0.95 17.44 8.32
N VAL A 391 -1.96 17.68 9.14
CA VAL A 391 -2.12 18.95 9.84
C VAL A 391 -0.96 19.13 10.81
N THR A 392 -0.22 20.24 10.69
CA THR A 392 0.77 20.62 11.70
C THR A 392 0.03 20.98 12.98
N LEU A 393 -0.04 20.04 13.93
CA LEU A 393 -0.66 20.29 15.23
C LEU A 393 0.15 21.38 15.97
N CYS A 394 -0.41 22.57 16.14
CA CYS A 394 -0.07 23.35 17.32
C CYS A 394 -0.58 22.53 18.52
N GLN A 395 0.35 22.02 19.33
CA GLN A 395 -0.06 21.28 20.52
C GLN A 395 -1.00 22.15 21.38
N PRO A 396 -2.18 21.66 21.77
CA PRO A 396 -3.00 22.34 22.75
C PRO A 396 -2.18 22.48 24.03
N LYS A 397 -2.08 23.70 24.54
CA LYS A 397 -1.39 23.98 25.81
C LYS A 397 -2.27 23.45 26.94
N LYS A 398 -2.09 22.15 27.26
CA LYS A 398 -2.54 21.35 28.43
C LYS A 398 -3.69 20.37 28.11
N PRO A 399 -3.59 19.10 28.54
CA PRO A 399 -4.69 18.15 28.48
C PRO A 399 -5.67 18.45 29.62
N GLY A 400 -6.59 19.38 29.39
CA GLY A 400 -7.73 19.58 30.28
C GLY A 400 -8.74 18.45 30.10
N ARG A 401 -9.08 17.75 31.19
CA ARG A 401 -10.23 16.83 31.23
C ARG A 401 -11.48 17.67 30.92
N HIS A 402 -12.05 17.55 29.73
CA HIS A 402 -13.26 18.27 29.34
C HIS A 402 -14.41 17.87 30.27
N LYS A 403 -14.69 18.72 31.27
CA LYS A 403 -15.88 18.62 32.12
C LYS A 403 -16.89 19.60 31.56
N TYR A 404 -17.86 19.10 30.80
CA TYR A 404 -19.03 19.89 30.46
C TYR A 404 -19.81 20.15 31.75
N SER A 405 -19.95 21.40 32.15
CA SER A 405 -20.83 21.75 33.26
C SER A 405 -22.28 21.48 32.84
N ARG A 406 -23.14 21.18 33.81
CA ARG A 406 -24.59 21.07 33.59
C ARG A 406 -25.11 22.31 32.84
N ASP A 407 -24.67 23.50 33.27
CA ASP A 407 -25.11 24.76 32.68
C ASP A 407 -24.63 24.95 31.23
N PHE A 408 -23.51 24.34 30.83
CA PHE A 408 -23.04 24.31 29.45
C PHE A 408 -23.89 23.38 28.57
N LEU A 409 -24.15 22.15 29.04
CA LEU A 409 -24.99 21.20 28.30
C LEU A 409 -26.42 21.72 28.12
N LEU A 410 -26.94 22.40 29.14
CA LEU A 410 -28.24 23.07 29.11
C LEU A 410 -28.34 24.18 28.04
N GLN A 411 -27.24 24.64 27.45
CA GLN A 411 -27.29 25.61 26.33
C GLN A 411 -27.72 24.97 25.00
N PHE A 412 -27.58 23.65 24.84
CA PHE A 412 -27.93 22.93 23.62
C PHE A 412 -29.39 22.47 23.57
N GLN A 413 -30.11 22.50 24.70
CA GLN A 413 -31.46 21.95 24.83
C GLN A 413 -32.52 22.73 24.02
N PHE A 414 -32.19 23.96 23.59
CA PHE A 414 -33.05 24.81 22.76
C PHE A 414 -32.24 25.56 21.69
N CYS A 415 -31.11 25.01 21.24
CA CYS A 415 -30.41 25.57 20.10
C CYS A 415 -31.24 25.37 18.81
N ASP A 416 -30.97 26.18 17.79
CA ASP A 416 -31.77 26.14 16.55
C ASP A 416 -31.82 24.73 15.93
N VAL A 417 -30.68 24.03 15.92
CA VAL A 417 -30.57 22.64 15.43
C VAL A 417 -31.39 21.66 16.28
N ALA A 418 -31.39 21.80 17.62
CA ALA A 418 -32.16 20.92 18.50
C ALA A 418 -33.67 21.16 18.42
N CYS A 419 -34.08 22.32 17.90
CA CYS A 419 -35.49 22.70 17.72
C CYS A 419 -35.99 22.45 16.29
N GLU A 420 -35.14 21.97 15.38
CA GLU A 420 -35.55 21.59 14.03
C GLU A 420 -36.17 20.20 14.03
N ARG A 421 -37.40 20.11 13.49
CA ARG A 421 -38.09 18.82 13.33
C ARG A 421 -37.43 18.03 12.19
N PRO A 422 -37.03 16.77 12.41
CA PRO A 422 -36.60 15.90 11.32
C PRO A 422 -37.72 15.68 10.31
N LEU A 423 -37.41 15.81 9.01
CA LEU A 423 -38.37 15.76 7.91
C LEU A 423 -39.16 14.45 7.79
N GLN A 424 -38.72 13.39 8.48
CA GLN A 424 -39.26 12.02 8.37
C GLN A 424 -40.01 11.57 9.65
N LEU A 425 -40.18 12.46 10.64
CA LEU A 425 -40.81 12.09 11.90
C LEU A 425 -42.34 11.97 11.73
N VAL A 426 -42.88 10.77 12.00
CA VAL A 426 -44.32 10.46 11.95
C VAL A 426 -45.06 11.29 12.99
N LEU A 427 -46.20 11.89 12.60
CA LEU A 427 -47.03 12.69 13.49
C LEU A 427 -47.83 11.76 14.41
N LEU A 428 -47.56 11.81 15.71
CA LEU A 428 -48.28 11.04 16.72
C LEU A 428 -49.39 11.90 17.32
N GLU A 429 -50.63 11.42 17.26
CA GLU A 429 -51.80 12.12 17.76
C GLU A 429 -51.68 12.37 19.27
N GLY A 430 -51.74 13.63 19.71
CA GLY A 430 -51.56 14.04 21.11
C GLY A 430 -50.15 14.53 21.47
N VAL A 431 -49.16 14.42 20.57
CA VAL A 431 -47.81 15.00 20.76
C VAL A 431 -47.77 16.38 20.10
N THR A 432 -47.36 17.41 20.87
CA THR A 432 -47.27 18.78 20.36
C THR A 432 -46.00 18.98 19.53
N ASP A 433 -46.16 19.52 18.32
CA ASP A 433 -45.08 19.95 17.43
C ASP A 433 -44.72 21.43 17.63
N ALA A 434 -45.25 22.06 18.68
CA ALA A 434 -44.92 23.45 18.99
C ALA A 434 -43.44 23.57 19.35
N LYS A 435 -42.74 24.52 18.71
CA LYS A 435 -41.38 24.89 19.11
C LYS A 435 -41.43 25.32 20.58
N PRO A 436 -40.73 24.64 21.50
CA PRO A 436 -40.85 24.93 22.92
C PRO A 436 -40.31 26.33 23.22
N ASP A 437 -41.10 27.12 23.95
CA ASP A 437 -40.69 28.46 24.36
C ASP A 437 -39.56 28.37 25.40
N ARG A 438 -38.54 29.20 25.21
CA ARG A 438 -37.41 29.26 26.13
C ARG A 438 -37.84 29.88 27.48
N PRO A 439 -37.60 29.21 28.62
CA PRO A 439 -37.91 29.79 29.93
C PRO A 439 -37.11 31.07 30.21
N ALA A 440 -37.77 32.10 30.75
CA ALA A 440 -37.19 33.44 30.95
C ALA A 440 -35.96 33.49 31.89
N HIS A 441 -35.78 32.48 32.74
CA HIS A 441 -34.66 32.39 33.70
C HIS A 441 -33.40 31.73 33.13
N TRP A 442 -33.42 31.26 31.87
CA TRP A 442 -32.28 30.60 31.25
C TRP A 442 -31.29 31.62 30.68
N PRO A 443 -29.96 31.47 30.89
CA PRO A 443 -28.96 32.42 30.39
C PRO A 443 -29.03 32.57 28.87
N LYS A 444 -29.23 33.80 28.34
CA LYS A 444 -29.25 34.10 26.89
C LYS A 444 -28.07 33.42 26.17
N PRO A 445 -28.20 32.97 24.90
CA PRO A 445 -27.10 32.28 24.24
C PRO A 445 -25.94 33.28 24.20
N ALA A 446 -24.88 33.00 24.94
CA ALA A 446 -23.68 33.80 24.81
C ALA A 446 -23.24 33.66 23.35
N ALA A 447 -22.98 34.78 22.67
CA ALA A 447 -22.28 34.76 21.39
C ALA A 447 -21.10 33.78 21.55
N MET A 448 -21.08 32.74 20.70
CA MET A 448 -20.20 31.57 20.79
C MET A 448 -18.99 31.85 21.68
N VAL A 449 -19.02 31.34 22.91
CA VAL A 449 -17.87 31.39 23.80
C VAL A 449 -16.71 30.81 23.00
N LYS A 450 -15.68 31.63 22.74
CA LYS A 450 -14.48 31.18 22.04
C LYS A 450 -13.97 29.96 22.80
N ASP A 451 -14.01 28.82 22.11
CA ASP A 451 -13.48 27.56 22.59
C ASP A 451 -12.03 27.79 23.07
N PRO A 452 -11.69 27.53 24.34
CA PRO A 452 -10.34 27.74 24.85
C PRO A 452 -9.33 26.76 24.24
N ASP A 453 -9.78 25.72 23.54
CA ASP A 453 -8.96 24.87 22.68
C ASP A 453 -9.72 24.61 21.36
N PRO A 454 -9.44 25.35 20.27
CA PRO A 454 -10.02 25.01 18.98
C PRO A 454 -9.50 23.63 18.58
N GLN A 455 -10.38 22.63 18.57
CA GLN A 455 -10.21 21.49 17.66
C GLN A 455 -9.77 22.05 16.30
N PRO A 456 -8.72 21.53 15.65
CA PRO A 456 -8.21 22.12 14.43
C PRO A 456 -9.31 22.10 13.37
N PHE A 457 -10.00 23.23 13.23
CA PHE A 457 -10.97 23.46 12.19
C PHE A 457 -10.16 23.75 10.93
N VAL A 458 -9.85 22.69 10.20
CA VAL A 458 -9.30 22.80 8.85
C VAL A 458 -10.48 23.21 7.96
N PRO A 459 -10.44 24.38 7.30
CA PRO A 459 -11.44 24.75 6.31
C PRO A 459 -11.43 23.68 5.22
N ARG A 460 -12.54 22.96 5.07
CA ARG A 460 -12.64 21.85 4.10
C ARG A 460 -13.25 22.33 2.80
N SER A 461 -12.73 21.80 1.70
CA SER A 461 -13.24 22.09 0.37
C SER A 461 -14.62 21.42 0.18
N SER A 462 -15.43 21.94 -0.74
CA SER A 462 -16.79 21.45 -1.03
C SER A 462 -16.81 20.11 -1.79
N GLY A 463 -15.82 19.24 -1.58
CA GLY A 463 -15.70 17.91 -2.19
C GLY A 463 -14.63 17.79 -3.27
N ILE A 464 -13.48 18.43 -3.05
CA ILE A 464 -12.27 18.30 -3.86
C ILE A 464 -11.12 17.81 -2.97
N ILE A 465 -10.40 16.79 -3.39
CA ILE A 465 -9.10 16.41 -2.79
C ILE A 465 -7.98 16.71 -3.78
N GLN A 466 -6.79 17.04 -3.27
CA GLN A 466 -5.63 17.39 -4.09
C GLN A 466 -4.31 16.94 -3.42
N HIS A 467 -3.21 16.91 -4.17
CA HIS A 467 -1.85 16.68 -3.63
C HIS A 467 -0.79 17.47 -4.43
N GLY A 468 0.34 17.77 -3.79
CA GLY A 468 1.42 18.56 -4.38
C GLY A 468 2.39 17.80 -5.27
N LEU A 469 2.29 16.46 -5.35
CA LEU A 469 3.19 15.62 -6.15
C LEU A 469 2.86 15.69 -7.64
N ASN A 470 3.89 15.62 -8.49
CA ASN A 470 3.77 15.51 -9.95
C ASN A 470 4.15 14.10 -10.38
N LEU A 471 3.16 13.22 -10.53
CA LEU A 471 3.38 11.80 -10.80
C LEU A 471 2.86 11.43 -12.19
N THR A 472 3.63 10.62 -12.91
CA THR A 472 3.19 9.92 -14.12
C THR A 472 3.43 8.42 -14.00
N SER A 473 2.68 7.62 -14.75
CA SER A 473 2.87 6.17 -14.78
C SER A 473 3.98 5.79 -15.75
N VAL A 474 4.78 4.78 -15.40
CA VAL A 474 5.76 4.16 -16.31
C VAL A 474 5.08 3.56 -17.55
N TYR A 475 3.89 3.00 -17.36
CA TYR A 475 3.16 2.26 -18.38
C TYR A 475 2.14 3.17 -19.09
N SER A 476 1.97 2.93 -20.38
CA SER A 476 1.01 3.65 -21.23
C SER A 476 -0.41 3.12 -21.07
N HIS A 477 -0.56 1.90 -20.54
CA HIS A 477 -1.80 1.14 -20.38
C HIS A 477 -2.35 0.58 -21.70
N PHE A 478 -1.61 0.76 -22.78
CA PHE A 478 -1.96 0.31 -24.13
C PHE A 478 -0.70 -0.12 -24.89
N LEU A 479 -0.78 -1.27 -25.57
CA LEU A 479 0.28 -1.77 -26.42
C LEU A 479 0.35 -1.00 -27.75
N PRO A 480 1.56 -0.58 -28.21
CA PRO A 480 1.72 0.23 -29.41
C PRO A 480 1.15 -0.40 -30.68
N GLN A 481 1.22 -1.73 -30.79
CA GLN A 481 1.01 -2.42 -32.07
C GLN A 481 -0.46 -2.64 -32.43
N ARG A 482 -1.41 -2.47 -31.50
CA ARG A 482 -2.86 -2.64 -31.77
C ARG A 482 -3.80 -1.80 -30.89
N GLY A 483 -3.28 -0.91 -30.02
CA GLY A 483 -4.09 -0.18 -29.06
C GLY A 483 -4.82 -1.09 -28.05
N ARG A 484 -4.34 -2.33 -27.88
CA ARG A 484 -4.89 -3.28 -26.92
C ARG A 484 -4.50 -2.85 -25.51
N PRO A 485 -5.39 -2.99 -24.52
CA PRO A 485 -5.04 -2.75 -23.13
C PRO A 485 -3.88 -3.65 -22.70
N GLU A 486 -2.93 -3.06 -21.99
CA GLU A 486 -1.99 -3.84 -21.18
C GLU A 486 -2.76 -4.50 -20.02
N VAL A 487 -2.27 -5.63 -19.53
CA VAL A 487 -2.86 -6.36 -18.39
C VAL A 487 -1.76 -6.61 -17.38
N THR A 488 -2.07 -6.44 -16.10
CA THR A 488 -1.16 -6.74 -14.99
C THR A 488 -1.66 -7.89 -14.13
N THR A 489 -2.95 -8.22 -14.18
CA THR A 489 -3.54 -9.36 -13.44
C THR A 489 -4.60 -10.06 -14.27
N MET A 490 -4.74 -11.37 -14.11
CA MET A 490 -5.75 -12.16 -14.81
C MET A 490 -6.31 -13.34 -13.99
N PRO A 491 -6.92 -13.08 -12.82
CA PRO A 491 -7.65 -14.13 -12.11
C PRO A 491 -8.87 -14.56 -12.95
N MET A 492 -9.20 -15.85 -12.93
CA MET A 492 -10.36 -16.42 -13.65
C MET A 492 -10.41 -16.19 -15.17
N GLY A 493 -9.32 -15.76 -15.80
CA GLY A 493 -9.31 -15.46 -17.23
C GLY A 493 -9.94 -14.12 -17.62
N LEU A 494 -10.04 -13.15 -16.70
CA LEU A 494 -10.41 -11.77 -17.02
C LEU A 494 -9.24 -10.82 -16.72
N GLY A 495 -8.75 -10.13 -17.75
CA GLY A 495 -7.55 -9.31 -17.65
C GLY A 495 -7.85 -7.87 -17.18
N ALA A 496 -7.06 -7.37 -16.24
CA ALA A 496 -7.09 -5.97 -15.83
C ALA A 496 -5.70 -5.40 -15.55
N THR A 497 -5.53 -4.08 -15.65
CA THR A 497 -4.39 -3.35 -15.09
C THR A 497 -4.79 -2.77 -13.74
N VAL A 498 -4.14 -3.21 -12.67
CA VAL A 498 -4.34 -2.69 -11.31
C VAL A 498 -3.02 -2.34 -10.62
N ASP A 499 -1.90 -2.78 -11.18
CA ASP A 499 -0.56 -2.55 -10.68
C ASP A 499 0.09 -1.38 -11.40
N TYR A 500 0.79 -0.54 -10.66
CA TYR A 500 1.45 0.64 -11.22
C TYR A 500 2.81 0.88 -10.61
N ILE A 501 3.71 1.41 -11.44
CA ILE A 501 4.86 2.18 -11.00
C ILE A 501 4.59 3.62 -11.43
N PHE A 502 4.30 4.49 -10.47
CA PHE A 502 4.27 5.94 -10.67
C PHE A 502 5.63 6.53 -10.30
N TYR A 503 6.06 7.56 -11.02
CA TYR A 503 7.31 8.24 -10.73
C TYR A 503 7.17 9.75 -10.89
N SER A 504 8.05 10.49 -10.22
CA SER A 504 8.08 11.95 -10.28
C SER A 504 8.53 12.43 -11.66
N ALA A 505 7.70 13.26 -12.28
CA ALA A 505 7.94 13.85 -13.59
C ALA A 505 7.55 15.34 -13.60
N GLU A 506 8.07 16.09 -14.56
CA GLU A 506 7.77 17.51 -14.71
C GLU A 506 6.54 17.73 -15.59
N PRO A 507 5.59 18.58 -15.17
CA PRO A 507 4.44 18.91 -16.00
C PRO A 507 4.86 19.78 -17.19
N VAL A 508 4.35 19.47 -18.38
CA VAL A 508 4.53 20.29 -19.57
C VAL A 508 3.41 21.33 -19.63
N GLU A 509 3.76 22.62 -19.73
CA GLU A 509 2.78 23.70 -19.86
C GLU A 509 2.03 23.59 -21.20
N ASN A 510 0.81 23.07 -21.15
CA ASN A 510 -0.14 23.20 -22.25
C ASN A 510 -1.14 24.31 -21.91
N GLY A 511 -1.32 25.27 -22.81
CA GLY A 511 -2.24 26.41 -22.64
C GLY A 511 -3.74 26.06 -22.46
N ASN A 512 -4.11 24.77 -22.45
CA ASN A 512 -5.46 24.28 -22.22
C ASN A 512 -5.64 23.76 -20.78
N ARG A 513 -6.35 24.52 -19.94
CA ARG A 513 -6.66 24.20 -18.53
C ARG A 513 -7.60 22.99 -18.33
N GLY A 514 -7.99 22.27 -19.39
CA GLY A 514 -8.94 21.15 -19.32
C GLY A 514 -8.48 19.85 -20.01
N GLY A 515 -7.22 19.78 -20.46
CA GLY A 515 -6.67 18.60 -21.16
C GLY A 515 -5.91 17.63 -20.25
N ARG A 516 -5.58 16.44 -20.79
CA ARG A 516 -4.69 15.44 -20.15
C ARG A 516 -3.37 16.13 -19.80
N ARG A 517 -2.99 16.19 -18.52
CA ARG A 517 -1.69 16.73 -18.09
C ARG A 517 -0.59 15.93 -18.76
N LEU A 518 0.25 16.62 -19.51
CA LEU A 518 1.43 16.04 -20.14
C LEU A 518 2.60 16.14 -19.18
N TYR A 519 3.45 15.13 -19.19
CA TYR A 519 4.62 15.05 -18.34
C TYR A 519 5.84 14.80 -19.22
N GLN A 520 6.96 15.38 -18.81
CA GLN A 520 8.30 15.09 -19.31
C GLN A 520 9.16 14.65 -18.13
N ASP A 521 10.27 13.98 -18.40
CA ASP A 521 11.18 13.58 -17.33
C ASP A 521 11.78 14.80 -16.63
N GLY A 522 11.90 14.71 -15.31
CA GLY A 522 12.52 15.73 -14.46
C GLY A 522 13.88 15.27 -13.96
N ALA A 523 14.14 15.46 -12.67
CA ALA A 523 15.33 14.92 -12.00
C ALA A 523 15.45 13.38 -12.13
N LEU A 524 14.30 12.70 -12.20
CA LEU A 524 14.20 11.26 -12.44
C LEU A 524 13.79 11.01 -13.89
N LYS A 525 14.62 10.25 -14.61
CA LYS A 525 14.44 9.92 -16.03
C LYS A 525 14.04 8.47 -16.20
N LEU A 526 13.06 8.18 -17.04
CA LEU A 526 12.66 6.81 -17.37
C LEU A 526 13.51 6.31 -18.55
N LEU A 527 14.40 5.35 -18.28
CA LEU A 527 15.34 4.84 -19.28
C LEU A 527 14.80 3.64 -20.05
N GLY A 528 13.97 2.84 -19.41
CA GLY A 528 13.36 1.68 -20.05
C GLY A 528 12.38 0.96 -19.13
N ARG A 529 11.62 0.03 -19.70
CA ARG A 529 10.64 -0.77 -18.97
C ARG A 529 10.48 -2.14 -19.60
N LEU A 530 10.03 -3.10 -18.80
CA LEU A 530 9.67 -4.42 -19.30
C LEU A 530 8.25 -4.40 -19.84
N SER A 531 8.03 -4.75 -21.10
CA SER A 531 6.72 -4.71 -21.74
C SER A 531 5.70 -5.56 -20.97
N LEU A 532 4.43 -5.13 -20.98
CA LEU A 532 3.32 -5.95 -20.48
C LEU A 532 2.71 -6.77 -21.62
N LEU A 533 1.80 -7.68 -21.26
CA LEU A 533 1.07 -8.53 -22.20
C LEU A 533 -0.38 -8.04 -22.30
N SER A 534 -1.06 -8.41 -23.39
CA SER A 534 -2.50 -8.21 -23.53
C SER A 534 -3.29 -9.42 -23.02
N GLU A 535 -4.56 -9.18 -22.71
CA GLU A 535 -5.49 -10.21 -22.24
C GLU A 535 -5.52 -11.45 -23.16
N ASP A 536 -5.51 -11.26 -24.48
CA ASP A 536 -5.57 -12.37 -25.43
C ASP A 536 -4.30 -13.24 -25.43
N VAL A 537 -3.13 -12.66 -25.14
CA VAL A 537 -1.87 -13.41 -25.01
C VAL A 537 -1.92 -14.26 -23.73
N LEU A 538 -2.41 -13.70 -22.62
CA LEU A 538 -2.56 -14.44 -21.38
C LEU A 538 -3.64 -15.53 -21.47
N LEU A 539 -4.73 -15.31 -22.22
CA LEU A 539 -5.72 -16.35 -22.51
C LEU A 539 -5.09 -17.54 -23.28
N LEU A 540 -4.21 -17.28 -24.25
CA LEU A 540 -3.47 -18.34 -24.95
C LEU A 540 -2.55 -19.13 -24.01
N ALA A 541 -2.11 -18.52 -22.92
CA ALA A 541 -1.33 -19.15 -21.87
C ALA A 541 -2.19 -19.77 -20.74
N ASN A 542 -3.51 -19.92 -20.95
CA ASN A 542 -4.46 -20.43 -19.97
C ASN A 542 -4.56 -19.57 -18.69
N GLY A 543 -4.43 -18.24 -18.82
CA GLY A 543 -4.58 -17.28 -17.72
C GLY A 543 -3.39 -17.26 -16.74
N LEU A 544 -3.63 -16.68 -15.56
CA LEU A 544 -2.67 -16.61 -14.46
C LEU A 544 -3.32 -17.11 -13.14
N PRO A 545 -2.56 -17.72 -12.20
CA PRO A 545 -1.21 -18.23 -12.38
C PRO A 545 -1.17 -19.36 -13.43
N ASN A 546 0.01 -19.67 -13.95
CA ASN A 546 0.22 -20.79 -14.87
C ASN A 546 1.58 -21.46 -14.57
N PRO A 547 1.97 -22.55 -15.26
CA PRO A 547 3.23 -23.25 -14.96
C PRO A 547 4.51 -22.39 -15.05
N PHE A 548 4.46 -21.22 -15.68
CA PHE A 548 5.60 -20.32 -15.87
C PHE A 548 5.49 -19.05 -15.04
N CYS A 549 4.27 -18.52 -14.87
CA CYS A 549 3.97 -17.35 -14.05
C CYS A 549 3.30 -17.78 -12.75
N SER A 550 4.03 -17.70 -11.64
CA SER A 550 3.62 -18.21 -10.33
C SER A 550 2.87 -17.20 -9.44
N SER A 551 2.33 -16.15 -10.06
CA SER A 551 1.37 -15.21 -9.47
C SER A 551 0.23 -15.00 -10.47
N ASP A 552 -0.94 -14.57 -10.00
CA ASP A 552 -2.02 -14.08 -10.85
C ASP A 552 -1.75 -12.68 -11.42
N HIS A 553 -0.68 -12.02 -10.94
CA HIS A 553 -0.16 -10.78 -11.47
C HIS A 553 1.14 -10.97 -12.28
N LEU A 554 1.45 -10.03 -13.16
CA LEU A 554 2.74 -9.89 -13.83
C LEU A 554 3.61 -8.90 -13.07
N CYS A 555 4.91 -9.17 -12.94
CA CYS A 555 5.83 -8.19 -12.35
C CYS A 555 5.95 -6.95 -13.27
N LEU A 556 5.89 -5.75 -12.70
CA LEU A 556 6.24 -4.51 -13.38
C LEU A 556 7.72 -4.25 -13.13
N LEU A 557 8.47 -3.86 -14.16
CA LEU A 557 9.89 -3.53 -14.05
C LEU A 557 10.23 -2.28 -14.86
N ALA A 558 10.97 -1.36 -14.25
CA ALA A 558 11.40 -0.11 -14.88
C ALA A 558 12.85 0.22 -14.53
N SER A 559 13.59 0.81 -15.46
CA SER A 559 14.90 1.40 -15.21
C SER A 559 14.81 2.91 -15.23
N PHE A 560 15.43 3.53 -14.24
CA PHE A 560 15.48 4.97 -14.08
C PHE A 560 16.92 5.48 -14.01
N GLY A 561 17.11 6.73 -14.41
CA GLY A 561 18.35 7.48 -14.22
C GLY A 561 18.08 8.71 -13.37
N LEU A 562 18.82 8.88 -12.28
CA LEU A 562 18.74 10.05 -11.41
C LEU A 562 19.94 10.98 -11.67
N GLU A 563 19.68 12.27 -11.91
CA GLU A 563 20.76 13.21 -12.25
C GLU A 563 21.78 13.38 -11.12
N ILE A 564 23.06 13.20 -11.46
CA ILE A 564 24.18 13.47 -10.55
C ILE A 564 24.56 14.95 -10.71
N SER A 565 24.36 15.72 -9.64
CA SER A 565 24.80 17.11 -9.56
C SER A 565 26.31 17.13 -9.65
N SER A 566 26.87 17.54 -10.79
CA SER A 566 28.27 17.90 -10.85
C SER A 566 28.46 19.14 -9.98
N LEU A 567 29.32 19.05 -8.96
CA LEU A 567 29.89 20.23 -8.33
C LEU A 567 30.42 21.09 -9.48
N ARG A 568 29.74 22.20 -9.81
CA ARG A 568 30.34 23.23 -10.65
C ARG A 568 31.57 23.66 -9.85
N GLU A 569 32.75 23.35 -10.37
CA GLU A 569 34.02 23.89 -9.89
C GLU A 569 33.82 25.41 -9.76
N ALA A 570 33.87 25.89 -8.53
CA ALA A 570 33.80 27.31 -8.18
C ALA A 570 35.21 27.90 -8.14
#